data_AF-A0A9X1WTJ8-F1
#
_entry.id   AF-A0A9X1WTJ8-F1
#
_cell.length_a   1.000
_cell.length_b   1.000
_cell.length_c   1.000
_cell.angle_alpha   90.00
_cell.angle_beta   90.00
_cell.angle_gamma   90.00
#
_symmetry.space_group_name_H-M   'P 1'
#
loop_
_entity.id
_entity.type
_entity.pdbx_description
1 polymer ?
#
loop_
_entity_poly.entity_id
_entity_poly.type
_entity_poly.pdbx_seq_one_letter_code
_entity_poly.pdbx_strand_id
1 'polypeptide(L)'
;MPKVSVFNVSGSQVEELELNDAVFGIEPNVHVMNQAVLLQRASLRRGTHKVKGRSEVRGGGRKPWKQKGTGRARQGSIRSPQWKGGGTVFGPTPRSYSFKLPKKVRRLAIKSALSSKVIDNNVIVLDALALNTPKTKEFASILNNLKVERKALIVAPSYDDNVALSARNIPGVKFVAADGINVLDVLMYDKLIITKEAVQKVEEVLA
;
A
#
# COMPACT_ATOMS: atom_id res chain seq x y z
N MET A 1 9.96 -25.09 10.20
CA MET A 1 10.10 -24.81 8.76
C MET A 1 8.81 -25.18 8.06
N PRO A 2 8.01 -24.19 7.60
CA PRO A 2 6.80 -24.46 6.85
C PRO A 2 7.11 -25.07 5.49
N LYS A 3 6.33 -26.07 5.08
CA LYS A 3 6.42 -26.71 3.76
C LYS A 3 5.33 -26.17 2.85
N VAL A 4 5.70 -25.78 1.64
CA VAL A 4 4.75 -25.30 0.63
C VAL A 4 4.98 -26.03 -0.68
N SER A 5 3.91 -26.47 -1.32
CA SER A 5 3.94 -27.10 -2.64
C SER A 5 4.30 -26.09 -3.71
N VAL A 6 5.26 -26.45 -4.56
CA VAL A 6 5.64 -25.69 -5.76
C VAL A 6 4.82 -26.16 -6.94
N PHE A 7 4.20 -25.22 -7.63
CA PHE A 7 3.40 -25.47 -8.82
C PHE A 7 4.12 -25.00 -10.07
N ASN A 8 3.83 -25.66 -11.20
CA ASN A 8 4.17 -25.15 -12.51
C ASN A 8 3.07 -24.22 -13.06
N VAL A 9 3.30 -23.69 -14.25
CA VAL A 9 2.37 -22.81 -14.97
C VAL A 9 1.04 -23.51 -15.34
N SER A 10 1.04 -24.85 -15.45
CA SER A 10 -0.18 -25.64 -15.70
C SER A 10 -0.98 -25.94 -14.44
N GLY A 11 -0.52 -25.55 -13.25
CA GLY A 11 -1.19 -25.82 -11.97
C GLY A 11 -0.90 -27.21 -11.38
N SER A 12 0.06 -27.95 -11.94
CA SER A 12 0.51 -29.24 -11.41
C SER A 12 1.58 -29.03 -10.34
N GLN A 13 1.50 -29.80 -9.25
CA GLN A 13 2.54 -29.83 -8.23
C GLN A 13 3.79 -30.50 -8.78
N VAL A 14 4.94 -29.86 -8.63
CA VAL A 14 6.24 -30.34 -9.11
C VAL A 14 7.08 -30.87 -7.95
N GLU A 15 7.19 -30.08 -6.88
CA GLU A 15 8.02 -30.37 -5.71
C GLU A 15 7.42 -29.74 -4.44
N GLU A 16 8.00 -30.06 -3.28
CA GLU A 16 7.75 -29.36 -2.03
C GLU A 16 8.99 -28.53 -1.65
N LEU A 17 8.77 -27.27 -1.28
CA LEU A 17 9.82 -26.36 -0.84
C LEU A 17 9.70 -26.13 0.68
N GLU A 18 10.81 -26.29 1.39
CA GLU A 18 10.94 -25.90 2.79
C GLU A 18 11.29 -24.41 2.86
N LEU A 19 10.46 -23.62 3.55
CA LEU A 19 10.66 -22.19 3.74
C LEU A 19 11.41 -21.91 5.05
N ASN A 20 12.17 -20.81 5.07
CA ASN A 20 12.88 -20.38 6.26
C ASN A 20 11.92 -19.97 7.40
N ASP A 21 12.04 -20.66 8.53
CA ASP A 21 11.21 -20.46 9.72
C ASP A 21 11.31 -19.04 10.28
N ALA A 22 12.49 -18.41 10.18
CA ALA A 22 12.73 -17.06 10.68
C ALA A 22 12.02 -15.96 9.86
N VAL A 23 11.45 -16.29 8.70
CA VAL A 23 10.74 -15.35 7.81
C VAL A 23 9.27 -15.73 7.64
N PHE A 24 8.99 -17.01 7.43
CA PHE A 24 7.67 -17.55 7.11
C PHE A 24 7.02 -18.36 8.24
N GLY A 25 7.77 -18.69 9.30
CA GLY A 25 7.32 -19.50 10.43
C GLY A 25 7.22 -18.74 11.76
N ILE A 26 7.28 -17.41 11.75
CA ILE A 26 7.20 -16.63 12.99
C ILE A 26 5.75 -16.46 13.44
N GLU A 27 5.52 -16.32 14.75
CA GLU A 27 4.22 -15.92 15.28
C GLU A 27 3.89 -14.47 14.84
N PRO A 28 2.81 -14.24 14.08
CA PRO A 28 2.52 -12.91 13.53
C PRO A 28 2.22 -11.87 14.61
N ASN A 29 2.94 -10.74 14.59
CA ASN A 29 2.65 -9.62 15.49
C ASN A 29 1.63 -8.65 14.87
N VAL A 30 0.36 -8.79 15.26
CA VAL A 30 -0.76 -7.99 14.74
C VAL A 30 -0.58 -6.49 14.97
N HIS A 31 -0.04 -6.09 16.13
CA HIS A 31 0.14 -4.67 16.46
C HIS A 31 1.14 -4.00 15.52
N VAL A 32 2.28 -4.66 15.29
CA VAL A 32 3.33 -4.16 14.40
C VAL A 32 2.87 -4.14 12.94
N MET A 33 2.08 -5.13 12.51
CA MET A 33 1.44 -5.13 11.19
C MET A 33 0.49 -3.93 11.03
N ASN A 34 -0.37 -3.67 12.02
CA ASN A 34 -1.29 -2.53 12.00
C ASN A 34 -0.55 -1.20 11.88
N GLN A 35 0.49 -0.99 12.70
CA GLN A 35 1.32 0.23 12.63
C GLN A 35 1.97 0.40 11.25
N ALA A 36 2.48 -0.68 10.64
CA ALA A 36 3.08 -0.63 9.31
C ALA A 36 2.04 -0.29 8.22
N VAL A 37 0.81 -0.81 8.33
CA VAL A 37 -0.30 -0.44 7.43
C VAL A 37 -0.67 1.02 7.58
N LEU A 38 -0.81 1.53 8.82
CA LEU A 38 -1.09 2.94 9.08
C LEU A 38 0.01 3.85 8.53
N LEU A 39 1.28 3.49 8.75
CA LEU A 39 2.45 4.18 8.22
C LEU A 39 2.35 4.29 6.69
N GLN A 40 2.13 3.18 6.00
CA GLN A 40 2.11 3.14 4.54
C GLN A 40 0.92 3.93 3.99
N ARG A 41 -0.29 3.76 4.55
CA ARG A 41 -1.48 4.52 4.14
C ARG A 41 -1.35 6.01 4.41
N ALA A 42 -0.75 6.42 5.52
CA ALA A 42 -0.49 7.82 5.83
C ALA A 42 0.54 8.42 4.86
N SER A 43 1.59 7.67 4.51
CA SER A 43 2.64 8.12 3.59
C SER A 43 2.16 8.28 2.14
N LEU A 44 1.11 7.57 1.74
CA LEU A 44 0.47 7.74 0.42
C LEU A 44 -0.40 9.01 0.32
N ARG A 45 -0.68 9.70 1.43
CA ARG A 45 -1.48 10.93 1.42
C ARG A 45 -0.64 12.11 0.94
N ARG A 46 -1.14 12.85 -0.06
CA ARG A 46 -0.45 14.03 -0.61
C ARG A 46 -0.54 15.29 0.26
N GLY A 47 -1.60 15.43 1.05
CA GLY A 47 -1.75 16.58 1.95
C GLY A 47 -1.94 17.94 1.26
N THR A 48 -2.51 17.98 0.06
CA THR A 48 -2.66 19.20 -0.76
C THR A 48 -3.92 20.03 -0.46
N HIS A 49 -4.61 19.75 0.64
CA HIS A 49 -5.79 20.52 1.03
C HIS A 49 -5.38 21.85 1.65
N LYS A 50 -6.04 22.94 1.23
CA LYS A 50 -5.84 24.27 1.80
C LYS A 50 -7.13 25.07 1.72
N VAL A 51 -7.44 25.81 2.79
CA VAL A 51 -8.49 26.84 2.78
C VAL A 51 -7.85 28.18 3.15
N LYS A 52 -8.36 29.26 2.54
CA LYS A 52 -7.84 30.61 2.79
C LYS A 52 -8.22 31.09 4.19
N GLY A 53 -7.21 31.46 4.97
CA GLY A 53 -7.42 32.21 6.21
C GLY A 53 -7.85 33.65 5.94
N ARG A 54 -8.29 34.36 6.99
CA ARG A 54 -8.69 35.79 6.90
C ARG A 54 -7.65 36.69 6.22
N SER A 55 -6.36 36.43 6.44
CA SER A 55 -5.25 37.20 5.85
C SER A 55 -5.07 36.93 4.35
N GLU A 56 -5.39 35.73 3.88
CA GLU A 56 -5.19 35.28 2.50
C GLU A 56 -6.39 35.60 1.59
N VAL A 57 -7.55 35.92 2.16
CA VAL A 57 -8.72 36.39 1.41
C VAL A 57 -8.48 37.83 0.92
N ARG A 58 -8.71 38.07 -0.38
CA ARG A 58 -8.57 39.40 -1.01
C ARG A 58 -9.65 40.36 -0.49
N GLY A 59 -9.28 41.61 -0.22
CA GLY A 59 -10.20 42.68 0.21
C GLY A 59 -9.97 43.15 1.65
N GLY A 60 -10.90 43.92 2.21
CA GLY A 60 -10.78 44.48 3.56
C GLY A 60 -9.78 45.66 3.65
N GLY A 61 -9.08 45.78 4.79
CA GLY A 61 -8.12 46.86 5.05
C GLY A 61 -8.72 48.06 5.78
N ARG A 62 -9.86 48.57 5.31
CA ARG A 62 -10.62 49.62 6.02
C ARG A 62 -11.66 48.99 6.95
N LYS A 63 -11.84 49.59 8.12
CA LYS A 63 -12.93 49.24 9.04
C LYS A 63 -14.29 49.51 8.37
N PRO A 64 -15.25 48.57 8.37
CA PRO A 64 -16.53 48.76 7.70
C PRO A 64 -17.31 49.98 8.18
N TRP A 65 -17.26 50.29 9.48
CA TRP A 65 -17.85 51.49 10.09
C TRP A 65 -17.16 51.88 11.40
N LYS A 66 -17.42 53.10 11.89
CA LYS A 66 -16.89 53.63 13.17
C LYS A 66 -17.29 52.76 14.38
N GLN A 67 -16.51 52.80 15.45
CA GLN A 67 -16.66 51.90 16.61
C GLN A 67 -17.99 52.08 17.38
N LYS A 68 -18.57 53.29 17.36
CA LYS A 68 -19.78 53.68 18.09
C LYS A 68 -20.64 54.62 17.24
N GLY A 69 -21.92 54.77 17.58
CA GLY A 69 -22.83 55.74 16.96
C GLY A 69 -23.41 55.32 15.60
N THR A 70 -23.58 54.02 15.36
CA THR A 70 -24.20 53.46 14.14
C THR A 70 -25.36 52.48 14.40
N GLY A 71 -25.60 52.09 15.66
CA GLY A 71 -26.62 51.08 16.03
C GLY A 71 -26.31 49.63 15.60
N ARG A 72 -25.20 49.39 14.88
CA ARG A 72 -24.80 48.07 14.38
C ARG A 72 -23.78 47.39 15.30
N ALA A 73 -23.68 46.06 15.21
CA ALA A 73 -22.61 45.29 15.85
C ALA A 73 -21.21 45.81 15.45
N ARG A 74 -20.22 45.72 16.34
CA ARG A 74 -18.86 46.21 16.07
C ARG A 74 -18.14 45.28 15.10
N GLN A 75 -17.50 45.85 14.08
CA GLN A 75 -16.80 45.08 13.05
C GLN A 75 -15.43 45.69 12.73
N GLY A 76 -14.42 44.82 12.65
CA GLY A 76 -13.04 45.20 12.34
C GLY A 76 -12.68 45.04 10.87
N SER A 77 -13.31 44.08 10.16
CA SER A 77 -13.04 43.79 8.76
C SER A 77 -14.20 43.01 8.13
N ILE A 78 -14.42 43.19 6.83
CA ILE A 78 -15.34 42.36 6.04
C ILE A 78 -14.80 40.94 5.78
N ARG A 79 -13.51 40.70 6.03
CA ARG A 79 -12.86 39.38 5.82
C ARG A 79 -12.99 38.43 7.01
N SER A 80 -13.65 38.87 8.09
CA SER A 80 -13.76 38.04 9.28
C SER A 80 -14.71 36.85 9.05
N PRO A 81 -14.53 35.73 9.77
CA PRO A 81 -15.18 34.45 9.47
C PRO A 81 -16.71 34.46 9.52
N GLN A 82 -17.29 35.34 10.34
CA GLN A 82 -18.74 35.52 10.44
C GLN A 82 -19.37 36.12 9.18
N TRP A 83 -18.58 36.72 8.29
CA TRP A 83 -19.06 37.34 7.06
C TRP A 83 -19.12 36.31 5.93
N LYS A 84 -20.14 36.43 5.06
CA LYS A 84 -20.18 35.71 3.78
C LYS A 84 -18.97 36.14 2.93
N GLY A 85 -18.18 35.16 2.47
CA GLY A 85 -16.93 35.42 1.74
C GLY A 85 -15.74 35.82 2.63
N GLY A 86 -15.90 35.78 3.96
CA GLY A 86 -14.81 35.89 4.92
C GLY A 86 -13.88 34.67 4.92
N GLY A 87 -12.74 34.79 5.58
CA GLY A 87 -11.79 33.67 5.70
C GLY A 87 -12.21 32.63 6.73
N THR A 88 -11.78 31.38 6.54
CA THR A 88 -12.11 30.26 7.43
C THR A 88 -11.14 30.18 8.61
N VAL A 89 -11.65 29.93 9.82
CA VAL A 89 -10.83 29.69 11.02
C VAL A 89 -10.49 28.22 11.13
N PHE A 90 -9.22 27.89 11.39
CA PHE A 90 -8.73 26.51 11.57
C PHE A 90 -9.14 25.56 10.43
N GLY A 91 -9.19 26.10 9.21
CA GLY A 91 -9.35 25.29 8.01
C GLY A 91 -8.16 24.34 7.82
N PRO A 92 -8.33 23.31 6.98
CA PRO A 92 -7.28 22.34 6.73
C PRO A 92 -6.09 23.01 6.03
N THR A 93 -4.87 22.72 6.50
CA THR A 93 -3.61 23.27 5.99
C THR A 93 -2.74 22.18 5.40
N PRO A 94 -1.99 22.47 4.32
CA PRO A 94 -1.12 21.47 3.72
C PRO A 94 -0.09 20.95 4.72
N ARG A 95 0.00 19.63 4.85
CA ARG A 95 0.93 18.97 5.77
C ARG A 95 1.33 17.59 5.26
N SER A 96 2.51 17.13 5.66
CA SER A 96 2.88 15.73 5.51
C SER A 96 2.14 14.89 6.56
N TYR A 97 1.61 13.74 6.14
CA TYR A 97 1.07 12.72 7.05
C TYR A 97 2.07 11.60 7.33
N SER A 98 3.19 11.59 6.61
CA SER A 98 4.20 10.54 6.69
C SER A 98 4.89 10.59 8.05
N PHE A 99 5.07 9.43 8.65
CA PHE A 99 5.95 9.22 9.80
C PHE A 99 6.95 8.11 9.45
N LYS A 100 7.80 7.67 10.39
CA LYS A 100 8.76 6.57 10.17
C LYS A 100 8.70 5.59 11.33
N LEU A 101 8.86 4.30 11.02
CA LEU A 101 9.05 3.23 12.00
C LEU A 101 10.51 2.76 12.01
N PRO A 102 11.03 2.27 13.16
CA PRO A 102 12.37 1.68 13.23
C PRO A 102 12.55 0.51 12.25
N LYS A 103 13.77 0.31 11.75
CA LYS A 103 14.05 -0.73 10.74
C LYS A 103 13.64 -2.14 11.21
N LYS A 104 13.92 -2.49 12.47
CA LYS A 104 13.56 -3.78 13.07
C LYS A 104 12.05 -4.02 13.07
N VAL A 105 11.26 -3.00 13.42
CA VAL A 105 9.78 -3.05 13.46
C VAL A 105 9.22 -3.27 12.05
N ARG A 106 9.77 -2.60 11.03
CA ARG A 106 9.33 -2.80 9.63
C ARG A 106 9.63 -4.21 9.12
N ARG A 107 10.82 -4.76 9.43
CA ARG A 107 11.18 -6.13 9.07
C ARG A 107 10.26 -7.14 9.75
N LEU A 108 10.00 -6.96 11.04
CA LEU A 108 9.07 -7.80 11.80
C LEU A 108 7.65 -7.77 11.21
N ALA A 109 7.18 -6.60 10.75
CA ALA A 109 5.87 -6.47 10.11
C ALA A 109 5.76 -7.27 8.81
N ILE A 110 6.80 -7.25 7.96
CA ILE A 110 6.82 -8.01 6.70
C ILE A 110 6.86 -9.51 7.00
N LYS A 111 7.73 -9.95 7.92
CA LYS A 111 7.80 -11.36 8.34
C LYS A 111 6.46 -11.86 8.90
N SER A 112 5.80 -11.04 9.72
CA SER A 112 4.49 -11.37 10.30
C SER A 112 3.42 -11.51 9.23
N ALA A 113 3.42 -10.62 8.22
CA ALA A 113 2.46 -10.66 7.12
C ALA A 113 2.67 -11.89 6.22
N LEU A 114 3.92 -12.22 5.90
CA LEU A 114 4.27 -13.41 5.13
C LEU A 114 3.92 -14.70 5.88
N SER A 115 4.26 -14.78 7.17
CA SER A 115 3.94 -15.93 8.02
C SER A 115 2.44 -16.15 8.15
N SER A 116 1.65 -15.07 8.31
CA SER A 116 0.18 -15.16 8.31
C SER A 116 -0.36 -15.75 7.01
N LYS A 117 0.19 -15.37 5.85
CA LYS A 117 -0.24 -15.94 4.55
C LYS A 117 0.09 -17.41 4.41
N VAL A 118 1.21 -17.86 4.98
CA VAL A 118 1.60 -19.27 4.98
C VAL A 118 0.66 -20.08 5.89
N ILE A 119 0.37 -19.59 7.09
CA ILE A 119 -0.58 -20.23 8.03
C ILE A 119 -1.96 -20.40 7.40
N ASP A 120 -2.44 -19.40 6.65
CA ASP A 120 -3.74 -19.43 5.99
C ASP A 120 -3.75 -20.22 4.66
N ASN A 121 -2.66 -20.89 4.28
CA ASN A 121 -2.49 -21.59 2.99
C ASN A 121 -2.81 -20.69 1.78
N ASN A 122 -2.41 -19.42 1.88
CA ASN A 122 -2.64 -18.40 0.87
C ASN A 122 -1.39 -18.08 0.04
N VAL A 123 -0.30 -18.82 0.24
CA VAL A 123 0.92 -18.73 -0.57
C VAL A 123 0.93 -19.85 -1.61
N ILE A 124 1.23 -19.48 -2.85
CA ILE A 124 1.44 -20.39 -3.97
C ILE A 124 2.86 -20.12 -4.48
N VAL A 125 3.72 -21.13 -4.43
CA VAL A 125 5.07 -21.03 -4.99
C VAL A 125 5.03 -21.50 -6.43
N LEU A 126 5.53 -20.67 -7.35
CA LEU A 126 5.73 -21.03 -8.76
C LEU A 126 7.19 -21.38 -9.00
N ASP A 127 7.44 -22.42 -9.80
CA ASP A 127 8.81 -22.78 -10.20
C ASP A 127 9.47 -21.64 -11.00
N ALA A 128 8.89 -21.31 -12.15
CA ALA A 128 9.31 -20.19 -12.99
C ALA A 128 8.10 -19.48 -13.60
N LEU A 129 8.23 -18.18 -13.81
CA LEU A 129 7.24 -17.34 -14.48
C LEU A 129 7.95 -16.52 -15.56
N ALA A 130 7.95 -17.02 -16.79
CA ALA A 130 8.52 -16.35 -17.94
C ALA A 130 7.46 -16.19 -19.04
N LEU A 131 7.29 -14.97 -19.54
CA LEU A 131 6.44 -14.68 -20.68
C LEU A 131 7.28 -14.08 -21.80
N ASN A 132 7.28 -14.72 -22.97
CA ASN A 132 7.99 -14.22 -24.15
C ASN A 132 7.31 -12.97 -24.75
N THR A 133 5.99 -12.88 -24.61
CA THR A 133 5.21 -11.74 -25.12
C THR A 133 4.25 -11.23 -24.04
N PRO A 134 4.03 -9.91 -23.94
CA PRO A 134 3.15 -9.32 -22.93
C PRO A 134 1.67 -9.56 -23.28
N LYS A 135 1.17 -10.77 -23.04
CA LYS A 135 -0.20 -11.19 -23.31
C LYS A 135 -0.99 -11.47 -22.03
N THR A 136 -1.99 -10.61 -21.80
CA THR A 136 -2.94 -10.72 -20.68
C THR A 136 -3.75 -12.02 -20.70
N LYS A 137 -4.09 -12.53 -21.89
CA LYS A 137 -4.84 -13.79 -22.05
C LYS A 137 -4.06 -15.00 -21.53
N GLU A 138 -2.76 -15.06 -21.84
CA GLU A 138 -1.88 -16.11 -21.33
C GLU A 138 -1.80 -15.99 -19.81
N PHE A 139 -1.58 -14.79 -19.29
CA PHE A 139 -1.51 -14.58 -17.84
C PHE A 139 -2.82 -14.94 -17.10
N ALA A 140 -3.98 -14.60 -17.67
CA ALA A 140 -5.28 -14.99 -17.13
C ALA A 140 -5.46 -16.52 -17.09
N SER A 141 -4.95 -17.23 -18.10
CA SER A 141 -4.99 -18.70 -18.10
C SER A 141 -4.15 -19.30 -16.98
N ILE A 142 -2.98 -18.71 -16.68
CA ILE A 142 -2.12 -19.13 -15.55
C ILE A 142 -2.87 -18.95 -14.22
N LEU A 143 -3.50 -17.80 -14.01
CA LEU A 143 -4.28 -17.54 -12.80
C LEU A 143 -5.45 -18.51 -12.63
N ASN A 144 -6.13 -18.85 -13.74
CA ASN A 144 -7.22 -19.83 -13.73
C ASN A 144 -6.71 -21.25 -13.39
N ASN A 145 -5.57 -21.67 -13.95
CA ASN A 145 -4.95 -22.95 -13.64
C ASN A 145 -4.59 -23.06 -12.14
N LEU A 146 -4.13 -21.96 -11.55
CA LEU A 146 -3.81 -21.86 -10.12
C LEU A 146 -5.04 -21.64 -9.23
N LYS A 147 -6.25 -21.62 -9.80
CA LYS A 147 -7.53 -21.41 -9.10
C LYS A 147 -7.56 -20.12 -8.27
N VAL A 148 -7.00 -19.04 -8.83
CA VAL A 148 -6.94 -17.72 -8.19
C VAL A 148 -8.16 -16.90 -8.61
N GLU A 149 -9.20 -16.90 -7.79
CA GLU A 149 -10.51 -16.32 -8.17
C GLU A 149 -10.67 -14.82 -7.83
N ARG A 150 -9.88 -14.30 -6.89
CA ARG A 150 -10.05 -12.94 -6.34
C ARG A 150 -8.84 -12.05 -6.60
N LYS A 151 -8.08 -11.76 -5.54
CA LYS A 151 -6.95 -10.83 -5.57
C LYS A 151 -5.64 -11.58 -5.42
N ALA A 152 -4.71 -11.34 -6.34
CA ALA A 152 -3.38 -11.94 -6.30
C ALA A 152 -2.27 -10.90 -6.32
N LEU A 153 -1.29 -11.10 -5.44
CA LEU A 153 0.01 -10.42 -5.50
C LEU A 153 1.00 -11.39 -6.13
N ILE A 154 1.61 -10.98 -7.25
CA ILE A 154 2.64 -11.74 -7.95
C ILE A 154 3.99 -11.14 -7.59
N VAL A 155 4.92 -12.02 -7.18
CA VAL A 155 6.27 -11.66 -6.79
C VAL A 155 7.28 -12.42 -7.63
N ALA A 156 8.14 -11.68 -8.32
CA ALA A 156 9.24 -12.18 -9.13
C ALA A 156 10.59 -11.68 -8.57
N PRO A 157 11.73 -12.34 -8.89
CA PRO A 157 13.04 -11.98 -8.33
C PRO A 157 13.51 -10.59 -8.79
N SER A 158 13.10 -10.16 -9.98
CA SER A 158 13.39 -8.86 -10.57
C SER A 158 12.15 -8.32 -11.28
N TYR A 159 12.21 -7.06 -11.71
CA TYR A 159 11.12 -6.46 -12.47
C TYR A 159 11.17 -6.95 -13.92
N ASP A 160 10.17 -7.74 -14.32
CA ASP A 160 9.98 -8.25 -15.68
C ASP A 160 8.85 -7.44 -16.35
N ASP A 161 9.19 -6.73 -17.42
CA ASP A 161 8.25 -5.89 -18.18
C ASP A 161 7.12 -6.72 -18.80
N ASN A 162 7.41 -7.91 -19.32
CA ASN A 162 6.42 -8.75 -19.99
C ASN A 162 5.37 -9.25 -18.99
N VAL A 163 5.82 -9.67 -17.80
CA VAL A 163 4.92 -10.10 -16.72
C VAL A 163 4.16 -8.92 -16.16
N ALA A 164 4.83 -7.79 -15.90
CA ALA A 164 4.20 -6.59 -15.36
C ALA A 164 3.11 -6.04 -16.29
N LEU A 165 3.37 -5.95 -17.59
CA LEU A 165 2.41 -5.48 -18.59
C LEU A 165 1.22 -6.45 -18.73
N SER A 166 1.48 -7.76 -18.66
CA SER A 166 0.43 -8.79 -18.75
C SER A 166 -0.47 -8.82 -17.52
N ALA A 167 0.08 -8.56 -16.33
CA ALA A 167 -0.66 -8.58 -15.08
C ALA A 167 -1.45 -7.29 -14.82
N ARG A 168 -0.91 -6.12 -15.19
CA ARG A 168 -1.47 -4.80 -14.83
C ARG A 168 -2.91 -4.57 -15.30
N ASN A 169 -3.30 -5.17 -16.43
CA ASN A 169 -4.64 -4.98 -16.98
C ASN A 169 -5.72 -5.83 -16.28
N ILE A 170 -5.32 -6.82 -15.48
CA ILE A 170 -6.26 -7.71 -14.79
C ILE A 170 -6.66 -7.09 -13.44
N PRO A 171 -7.96 -6.84 -13.19
CA PRO A 171 -8.40 -6.24 -11.93
C PRO A 171 -8.10 -7.18 -10.76
N GLY A 172 -7.65 -6.61 -9.65
CA GLY A 172 -7.32 -7.39 -8.44
C GLY A 172 -5.97 -8.11 -8.50
N VAL A 173 -5.20 -7.94 -9.58
CA VAL A 173 -3.86 -8.51 -9.72
C VAL A 173 -2.82 -7.39 -9.64
N LYS A 174 -1.72 -7.63 -8.92
CA LYS A 174 -0.58 -6.72 -8.87
C LYS A 174 0.72 -7.47 -8.99
N PHE A 175 1.60 -6.97 -9.84
CA PHE A 175 2.97 -7.44 -9.96
C PHE A 175 3.92 -6.56 -9.14
N VAL A 176 4.82 -7.19 -8.40
CA VAL A 176 5.85 -6.53 -7.58
C VAL A 176 7.13 -7.35 -7.68
N ALA A 177 8.29 -6.69 -7.78
CA ALA A 177 9.59 -7.38 -7.64
C ALA A 177 9.89 -7.68 -6.16
N ALA A 178 10.73 -8.66 -5.87
CA ALA A 178 11.09 -9.05 -4.50
C ALA A 178 11.51 -7.86 -3.61
N ASP A 179 12.24 -6.89 -4.17
CA ASP A 179 12.70 -5.68 -3.45
C ASP A 179 11.55 -4.71 -3.08
N GLY A 180 10.43 -4.79 -3.78
CA GLY A 180 9.26 -3.93 -3.61
C GLY A 180 8.19 -4.47 -2.67
N ILE A 181 8.40 -5.64 -2.07
CA ILE A 181 7.43 -6.26 -1.16
C ILE A 181 7.16 -5.33 0.01
N ASN A 182 5.88 -5.16 0.32
CA ASN A 182 5.42 -4.33 1.42
C ASN A 182 4.23 -4.96 2.14
N VAL A 183 4.04 -4.55 3.38
CA VAL A 183 3.02 -5.11 4.28
C VAL A 183 1.60 -4.86 3.76
N LEU A 184 1.34 -3.67 3.20
CA LEU A 184 0.00 -3.33 2.71
C LEU A 184 -0.41 -4.21 1.53
N ASP A 185 0.47 -4.44 0.56
CA ASP A 185 0.18 -5.31 -0.57
C ASP A 185 -0.03 -6.75 -0.10
N VAL A 186 0.89 -7.30 0.71
CA VAL A 186 0.76 -8.70 1.20
C VAL A 186 -0.58 -8.92 1.93
N LEU A 187 -1.06 -7.94 2.70
CA LEU A 187 -2.35 -8.04 3.39
C LEU A 187 -3.56 -7.72 2.51
N MET A 188 -3.41 -6.87 1.49
CA MET A 188 -4.51 -6.42 0.63
C MET A 188 -4.93 -7.46 -0.41
N TYR A 189 -3.99 -8.29 -0.88
CA TYR A 189 -4.24 -9.36 -1.84
C TYR A 189 -4.48 -10.68 -1.11
N ASP A 190 -5.41 -11.50 -1.61
CA ASP A 190 -5.86 -12.71 -0.93
C ASP A 190 -4.80 -13.82 -1.06
N LYS A 191 -4.36 -14.08 -2.30
CA LYS A 191 -3.31 -15.04 -2.63
C LYS A 191 -1.98 -14.34 -2.92
N LEU A 192 -0.89 -14.91 -2.40
CA LEU A 192 0.49 -14.51 -2.70
C LEU A 192 1.09 -15.56 -3.65
N ILE A 193 1.36 -15.17 -4.88
CA ILE A 193 2.04 -16.01 -5.87
C ILE A 193 3.49 -15.54 -5.93
N ILE A 194 4.44 -16.39 -5.53
CA ILE A 194 5.86 -16.05 -5.46
C ILE A 194 6.67 -17.08 -6.23
N THR A 195 7.63 -16.65 -7.05
CA THR A 195 8.51 -17.61 -7.73
C THR A 195 9.56 -18.15 -6.76
N LYS A 196 10.09 -19.36 -7.02
CA LYS A 196 11.13 -20.00 -6.20
C LYS A 196 12.35 -19.10 -5.99
N GLU A 197 12.83 -18.47 -7.07
CA GLU A 197 13.94 -17.50 -6.99
C GLU A 197 13.59 -16.26 -6.15
N ALA A 198 12.34 -15.79 -6.21
CA ALA A 198 11.90 -14.66 -5.40
C ALA A 198 11.85 -15.01 -3.91
N VAL A 199 11.48 -16.26 -3.55
CA VAL A 199 11.53 -16.73 -2.16
C VAL A 199 12.96 -16.61 -1.61
N GLN A 200 13.96 -17.11 -2.35
CA GLN A 200 15.37 -17.07 -1.93
C GLN A 200 15.85 -15.64 -1.68
N LYS A 201 15.54 -14.71 -2.58
CA LYS A 201 15.88 -13.28 -2.39
C LYS A 201 15.22 -12.68 -1.15
N VAL A 202 13.94 -12.99 -0.93
CA VAL A 202 13.20 -12.47 0.23
C VAL A 202 13.80 -13.01 1.53
N GLU A 203 14.19 -14.28 1.54
CA GLU A 203 14.88 -14.89 2.68
C GLU A 203 16.23 -14.24 2.95
N GLU A 204 17.05 -13.98 1.93
CA GLU A 204 18.35 -13.30 2.09
C GLU A 204 18.21 -11.90 2.69
N VAL A 205 17.23 -11.11 2.23
CA VAL A 205 17.07 -9.71 2.66
C VAL A 205 16.44 -9.60 4.05
N LEU A 206 15.59 -10.54 4.43
CA LEU A 206 14.84 -10.54 5.68
C LEU A 206 15.47 -11.39 6.78
N ALA A 207 16.36 -12.33 6.46
CA ALA A 207 17.12 -13.09 7.45
C ALA A 207 17.86 -12.17 8.44
#